data_AF-A0A4Y7SSG1-F1
#
_entry.id   AF-A0A4Y7SSG1-F1
#
_cell.length_a   1.000
_cell.length_b   1.000
_cell.length_c   1.000
_cell.angle_alpha   90.00
_cell.angle_beta   90.00
_cell.angle_gamma   90.00
#
_symmetry.space_group_name_H-M   'P 1'
#
loop_
_entity.id
_entity.type
_entity.pdbx_description
1 polymer ?
#
loop_
_entity_poly.entity_id
_entity_poly.type
_entity_poly.pdbx_seq_one_letter_code
_entity_poly.pdbx_strand_id
1 'polypeptide(L)'
;DGHYTAFTFVVGSAALKYGDSLHGPVPVALGPPISHVLTTPFLRIPSEIEAGVISRQGGRNGGDASCSLAALNFMKRVSDTGAPRWSGRASPHFRDAMLLALLRYHLIAREFTKQGNGLWTNWATPVSTDVANSLEQMDEVLDEEYSGLRYNDFNLYTPTV
;
A
#
# COMPACT_ATOMS: atom_id res chain seq x y z
N ASP A 1 -20.13 4.01 2.16
CA ASP A 1 -18.83 4.67 2.37
C ASP A 1 -17.74 4.01 1.55
N GLY A 2 -17.00 4.80 0.79
CA GLY A 2 -15.94 4.34 -0.13
C GLY A 2 -14.83 5.38 -0.22
N HIS A 3 -14.37 5.88 0.93
CA HIS A 3 -13.31 6.88 1.01
C HIS A 3 -11.98 6.21 1.38
N TYR A 4 -10.95 6.49 0.58
CA TYR A 4 -9.61 5.92 0.78
C TYR A 4 -8.67 6.98 1.34
N THR A 5 -7.88 6.57 2.32
CA THR A 5 -6.82 7.37 2.93
C THR A 5 -5.56 6.51 3.01
N ALA A 6 -4.40 7.13 3.22
CA ALA A 6 -3.14 6.39 3.25
C ALA A 6 -2.27 6.83 4.42
N PHE A 7 -1.50 5.89 4.96
CA PHE A 7 -0.41 6.15 5.88
C PHE A 7 0.91 5.87 5.18
N THR A 8 1.91 6.70 5.45
CA THR A 8 3.28 6.45 5.00
C THR A 8 4.24 6.65 6.16
N PHE A 9 5.32 5.87 6.14
CA PHE A 9 6.39 5.96 7.12
C PHE A 9 7.72 6.01 6.37
N VAL A 10 8.59 6.93 6.76
CA VAL A 10 9.97 7.01 6.27
C VAL A 10 10.86 6.64 7.44
N VAL A 11 11.75 5.67 7.24
CA VAL A 11 12.66 5.22 8.31
C VAL A 11 13.44 6.40 8.88
N GLY A 12 13.37 6.57 10.21
CA GLY A 12 13.97 7.69 10.93
C GLY A 12 13.04 8.89 11.15
N SER A 13 11.80 8.88 10.63
CA SER A 13 10.83 9.94 10.94
C SER A 13 10.26 9.79 12.36
N ALA A 14 9.92 10.92 12.99
CA ALA A 14 9.32 10.93 14.32
C ALA A 14 7.82 10.57 14.34
N ALA A 15 7.16 10.63 13.17
CA ALA A 15 5.73 10.38 13.02
C ALA A 15 5.39 9.66 11.71
N LEU A 16 4.24 9.00 11.70
CA LEU A 16 3.54 8.54 10.51
C LEU A 16 2.92 9.72 9.78
N LYS A 17 2.92 9.71 8.44
CA LYS A 17 2.24 10.74 7.64
C LYS A 17 0.91 10.20 7.13
N TYR A 18 -0.17 10.91 7.46
CA TYR A 18 -1.52 10.59 7.06
C TYR A 18 -1.99 11.44 5.87
N GLY A 19 -2.35 10.77 4.77
CA GLY A 19 -2.88 11.39 3.57
C GLY A 19 -4.39 11.16 3.45
N ASP A 20 -5.17 12.23 3.64
CA ASP A 20 -6.59 12.29 3.32
C ASP A 20 -6.88 13.36 2.27
N SER A 21 -7.40 12.97 1.10
CA SER A 21 -7.74 13.91 0.02
C SER A 21 -8.94 14.80 0.33
N LEU A 22 -9.75 14.49 1.36
CA LEU A 22 -10.78 15.40 1.87
C LEU A 22 -10.24 16.42 2.87
N HIS A 23 -8.96 16.28 3.27
CA HIS A 23 -8.34 17.06 4.34
C HIS A 23 -9.12 16.98 5.65
N GLY A 24 -9.63 15.78 5.96
CA GLY A 24 -10.24 15.47 7.25
C GLY A 24 -9.22 15.47 8.40
N PRO A 25 -9.70 15.35 9.64
CA PRO A 25 -8.85 15.35 10.82
C PRO A 25 -7.92 14.12 10.83
N VAL A 26 -6.73 14.30 11.41
CA VAL A 26 -5.79 13.20 11.60
C VAL A 26 -6.35 12.20 12.62
N PRO A 27 -6.42 10.89 12.29
CA PRO A 27 -6.99 9.88 13.18
C PRO A 27 -5.96 9.44 14.22
N VAL A 28 -5.64 10.30 15.18
CA VAL A 28 -4.59 10.09 16.21
C VAL A 28 -4.74 8.76 16.98
N ALA A 29 -5.97 8.28 17.15
CA ALA A 29 -6.26 7.01 17.81
C ALA A 29 -5.72 5.77 17.06
N LEU A 30 -5.46 5.87 15.75
CA LEU A 30 -4.89 4.78 14.96
C LEU A 30 -3.37 4.65 15.12
N GLY A 31 -2.71 5.66 15.69
CA GLY A 31 -1.26 5.68 15.81
C GLY A 31 -0.70 4.55 16.68
N PRO A 32 -1.16 4.40 17.94
CA PRO A 32 -0.73 3.30 18.80
C PRO A 32 -0.94 1.90 18.21
N PRO A 33 -2.11 1.51 17.66
CA PRO A 33 -2.27 0.18 17.08
C PRO A 33 -1.40 -0.04 15.83
N ILE A 34 -1.24 0.97 14.96
CA ILE A 34 -0.33 0.86 13.80
C ILE A 34 1.12 0.66 14.25
N SER A 35 1.58 1.49 15.20
CA SER A 35 2.92 1.39 15.78
C SER A 35 3.16 0.03 16.43
N HIS A 36 2.18 -0.49 17.17
CA HIS A 36 2.28 -1.78 17.83
C HIS A 36 2.42 -2.93 16.83
N VAL A 37 1.58 -2.95 15.78
CA VAL A 37 1.55 -4.05 14.80
C VAL A 37 2.76 -4.04 13.88
N LEU A 38 3.25 -2.86 13.49
CA LEU A 38 4.31 -2.74 12.48
C LEU A 38 5.72 -2.57 13.07
N THR A 39 5.86 -2.36 14.38
CA THR A 39 7.19 -2.26 15.02
C THR A 39 7.87 -3.63 15.08
N THR A 40 9.15 -3.67 14.72
CA THR A 40 10.01 -4.84 14.84
C THR A 40 11.26 -4.52 15.66
N PRO A 41 12.08 -5.52 16.07
CA PRO A 41 13.34 -5.27 16.78
C PRO A 41 14.30 -4.34 16.03
N PHE A 42 14.21 -4.27 14.70
CA PHE A 42 15.11 -3.49 13.85
C PHE A 42 14.45 -2.23 13.26
N LEU A 43 13.13 -2.10 13.38
CA LEU A 43 12.37 -1.00 12.82
C LEU A 43 11.32 -0.52 13.81
N ARG A 44 11.60 0.61 14.47
CA ARG A 44 10.64 1.24 15.38
C ARG A 44 9.69 2.16 14.61
N ILE A 45 8.40 1.86 14.68
CA ILE A 45 7.34 2.69 14.08
C ILE A 45 6.80 3.65 15.15
N PRO A 46 6.77 4.97 14.92
CA PRO A 46 6.21 5.92 15.87
C PRO A 46 4.69 5.77 15.98
N SER A 47 4.15 6.04 17.16
CA SER A 47 2.70 6.10 17.39
C SER A 47 2.11 7.48 17.06
N GLU A 48 2.94 8.50 16.84
CA GLU A 48 2.50 9.82 16.43
C GLU A 48 2.08 9.81 14.96
N ILE A 49 0.96 10.48 14.65
CA ILE A 49 0.47 10.68 13.29
C ILE A 49 0.39 12.17 13.03
N GLU A 50 0.96 12.60 11.91
CA GLU A 50 0.89 13.96 11.40
C GLU A 50 0.19 14.01 10.04
N ALA A 51 -0.39 15.15 9.71
CA ALA A 51 -0.95 15.38 8.38
C ALA A 51 0.15 15.36 7.31
N GLY A 52 -0.07 14.59 6.26
CA GLY A 52 0.77 14.52 5.08
C GLY A 52 0.38 15.57 4.04
N VAL A 53 1.31 15.85 3.11
CA VAL A 53 1.05 16.76 1.97
C VAL A 53 0.38 15.99 0.84
N ILE A 54 -0.95 16.02 0.82
CA ILE A 54 -1.78 15.37 -0.19
C ILE A 54 -2.69 16.39 -0.91
N SER A 55 -2.91 16.17 -2.20
CA SER A 55 -3.79 16.99 -3.01
C SER A 55 -5.26 16.78 -2.64
N ARG A 56 -6.03 17.88 -2.60
CA ARG A 56 -7.45 17.86 -2.25
C ARG A 56 -8.32 17.36 -3.39
N GLN A 57 -9.31 16.50 -3.10
CA GLN A 57 -10.32 16.09 -4.07
C GLN A 57 -11.51 17.07 -4.09
N GLY A 58 -12.17 17.21 -5.24
CA GLY A 58 -13.32 18.11 -5.42
C GLY A 58 -12.98 19.48 -6.03
N GLY A 59 -14.04 20.18 -6.44
CA GLY A 59 -14.07 21.21 -7.49
C GLY A 59 -13.06 22.37 -7.45
N ARG A 60 -12.81 22.90 -8.66
CA ARG A 60 -11.88 23.97 -9.10
C ARG A 60 -10.41 23.58 -9.28
N ASN A 61 -9.82 22.76 -8.40
CA ASN A 61 -8.40 22.34 -8.50
C ASN A 61 -8.16 20.83 -8.27
N GLY A 62 -9.12 20.11 -7.69
CA GLY A 62 -9.07 18.67 -7.45
C GLY A 62 -9.81 17.88 -8.52
N GLY A 63 -9.42 16.62 -8.72
CA GLY A 63 -10.07 15.72 -9.68
C GLY A 63 -11.35 15.18 -9.11
N ASP A 64 -12.34 15.00 -9.97
CA ASP A 64 -13.60 14.41 -9.57
C ASP A 64 -13.39 12.94 -9.17
N ALA A 65 -13.83 12.62 -7.96
CA ALA A 65 -14.14 11.27 -7.49
C ALA A 65 -12.97 10.25 -7.50
N SER A 66 -11.81 10.58 -6.95
CA SER A 66 -10.77 9.55 -6.80
C SER A 66 -9.84 9.72 -5.60
N CYS A 67 -10.40 9.60 -4.39
CA CYS A 67 -9.64 9.47 -3.14
C CYS A 67 -8.56 8.39 -3.22
N SER A 68 -8.85 7.27 -3.89
CA SER A 68 -7.89 6.19 -4.12
C SER A 68 -6.67 6.62 -4.94
N LEU A 69 -6.85 7.38 -6.03
CA LEU A 69 -5.71 7.89 -6.81
C LEU A 69 -4.92 8.95 -6.06
N ALA A 70 -5.60 9.81 -5.29
CA ALA A 70 -4.93 10.79 -4.45
C ALA A 70 -4.07 10.10 -3.37
N ALA A 71 -4.62 9.06 -2.72
CA ALA A 71 -3.91 8.24 -1.73
C ALA A 71 -2.73 7.48 -2.36
N LEU A 72 -2.91 6.86 -3.54
CA LEU A 72 -1.84 6.19 -4.27
C LEU A 72 -0.73 7.16 -4.70
N ASN A 73 -1.07 8.36 -5.19
CA ASN A 73 -0.08 9.39 -5.53
C ASN A 73 0.67 9.87 -4.28
N PHE A 74 -0.02 10.02 -3.15
CA PHE A 74 0.61 10.36 -1.88
C PHE A 74 1.66 9.33 -1.47
N MET A 75 1.35 8.03 -1.54
CA MET A 75 2.31 6.96 -1.27
C MET A 75 3.46 6.94 -2.28
N LYS A 76 3.18 7.05 -3.59
CA LYS A 76 4.20 7.06 -4.64
C LYS A 76 5.21 8.19 -4.45
N ARG A 77 4.76 9.36 -3.97
CA ARG A 77 5.64 10.52 -3.78
C ARG A 77 6.61 10.39 -2.59
N VAL A 78 6.43 9.37 -1.75
CA VAL A 78 7.39 9.03 -0.69
C VAL A 78 8.58 8.26 -1.26
N SER A 79 8.35 7.33 -2.20
CA SER A 79 9.43 6.59 -2.87
C SER A 79 10.03 7.32 -4.07
N ASP A 80 9.25 8.19 -4.72
CA ASP A 80 9.67 8.98 -5.88
C ASP A 80 9.32 10.46 -5.66
N THR A 81 10.27 11.23 -5.15
CA THR A 81 10.08 12.66 -4.88
C THR A 81 9.88 13.49 -6.16
N GLY A 82 10.28 12.97 -7.32
CA GLY A 82 10.08 13.57 -8.64
C GLY A 82 8.70 13.29 -9.23
N ALA A 83 7.92 12.37 -8.65
CA ALA A 83 6.59 12.05 -9.16
C ALA A 83 5.67 13.29 -9.12
N PRO A 84 4.94 13.57 -10.22
CA PRO A 84 4.06 14.71 -10.28
C PRO A 84 2.97 14.61 -9.21
N ARG A 85 2.60 15.76 -8.64
CA ARG A 85 1.45 15.83 -7.74
C ARG A 85 0.17 15.58 -8.51
N TRP A 86 -0.68 14.72 -7.96
CA TRP A 86 -2.02 14.54 -8.49
C TRP A 86 -2.76 15.89 -8.45
N SER A 87 -3.47 16.17 -9.54
CA SER A 87 -4.36 17.32 -9.67
C SER A 87 -5.56 16.90 -10.48
N GLY A 88 -6.64 17.67 -10.40
CA GLY A 88 -7.85 17.28 -11.12
C GLY A 88 -7.71 17.23 -12.62
N ARG A 89 -7.01 18.21 -13.19
CA ARG A 89 -6.74 18.27 -14.63
C ARG A 89 -5.92 17.07 -15.11
N ALA A 90 -5.01 16.58 -14.29
CA ALA A 90 -4.18 15.42 -14.63
C ALA A 90 -4.82 14.08 -14.24
N SER A 91 -5.98 14.07 -13.56
CA SER A 91 -6.57 12.82 -13.06
C SER A 91 -6.80 11.75 -14.13
N PRO A 92 -7.20 12.05 -15.38
CA PRO A 92 -7.29 11.05 -16.44
C PRO A 92 -5.94 10.38 -16.72
N HIS A 93 -4.87 11.19 -16.83
CA HIS A 93 -3.52 10.66 -17.07
C HIS A 93 -3.04 9.74 -15.94
N PHE A 94 -3.31 10.10 -14.68
CA PHE A 94 -3.00 9.22 -13.54
C PHE A 94 -3.81 7.91 -13.60
N ARG A 95 -5.09 7.94 -14.01
CA ARG A 95 -5.90 6.73 -14.19
C ARG A 95 -5.30 5.81 -15.24
N ASP A 96 -5.00 6.36 -16.41
CA ASP A 96 -4.47 5.59 -17.54
C ASP A 96 -3.10 4.98 -17.20
N ALA A 97 -2.24 5.76 -16.53
CA ALA A 97 -0.94 5.27 -16.08
C ALA A 97 -1.06 4.12 -15.07
N MET A 98 -2.00 4.21 -14.12
CA MET A 98 -2.25 3.14 -13.14
C MET A 98 -2.90 1.93 -13.80
N LEU A 99 -3.86 2.12 -14.71
CA LEU A 99 -4.48 1.02 -15.45
C LEU A 99 -3.45 0.29 -16.32
N LEU A 100 -2.57 1.02 -17.00
CA LEU A 100 -1.48 0.42 -17.77
C LEU A 100 -0.51 -0.36 -16.88
N ALA A 101 -0.18 0.15 -15.70
CA ALA A 101 0.65 -0.56 -14.73
C ALA A 101 -0.03 -1.87 -14.27
N LEU A 102 -1.33 -1.84 -13.96
CA LEU A 102 -2.11 -3.02 -13.59
C LEU A 102 -2.18 -4.05 -14.73
N LEU A 103 -2.40 -3.60 -15.97
CA LEU A 103 -2.42 -4.48 -17.14
C LEU A 103 -1.05 -5.13 -17.38
N ARG A 104 0.04 -4.36 -17.26
CA ARG A 104 1.41 -4.90 -17.36
C ARG A 104 1.66 -5.95 -16.28
N TYR A 105 1.36 -5.63 -15.03
CA TYR A 105 1.49 -6.58 -13.92
C TYR A 105 0.71 -7.86 -14.21
N HIS A 106 -0.56 -7.75 -14.60
CA HIS A 106 -1.40 -8.90 -14.92
C HIS A 106 -0.83 -9.75 -16.05
N LEU A 107 -0.36 -9.13 -17.13
CA LEU A 107 0.22 -9.85 -18.27
C LEU A 107 1.51 -10.58 -17.87
N ILE A 108 2.42 -9.93 -17.14
CA ILE A 108 3.66 -10.55 -16.68
C ILE A 108 3.33 -11.70 -15.73
N ALA A 109 2.50 -11.46 -14.72
CA ALA A 109 2.06 -12.49 -13.76
C ALA A 109 1.47 -13.71 -14.48
N ARG A 110 0.56 -13.49 -15.44
CA ARG A 110 -0.07 -14.55 -16.22
C ARG A 110 0.93 -15.38 -17.01
N GLU A 111 1.93 -14.76 -17.64
CA GLU A 111 2.92 -15.51 -18.42
C GLU A 111 3.86 -16.33 -17.52
N PHE A 112 4.25 -15.85 -16.34
CA PHE A 112 5.01 -16.67 -15.39
C PHE A 112 4.17 -17.84 -14.86
N THR A 113 2.87 -17.64 -14.58
CA THR A 113 1.99 -18.73 -14.17
C THR A 113 1.94 -19.84 -15.22
N LYS A 114 1.82 -19.49 -16.51
CA LYS A 114 1.83 -20.46 -17.61
C LYS A 114 3.14 -21.24 -17.74
N GLN A 115 4.27 -20.63 -17.37
CA GLN A 115 5.60 -21.26 -17.46
C GLN A 115 5.88 -22.24 -16.30
N GLY A 116 4.93 -22.46 -15.39
CA GLY A 116 5.16 -23.25 -14.18
C GLY A 116 5.97 -22.51 -13.11
N ASN A 117 6.33 -21.25 -13.36
CA ASN A 117 6.98 -20.35 -12.40
C ASN A 117 5.94 -19.58 -11.56
N GLY A 118 4.68 -20.00 -11.58
CA GLY A 118 3.54 -19.32 -10.96
C GLY A 118 3.36 -19.50 -9.47
N LEU A 119 4.24 -20.24 -8.80
CA LEU A 119 4.21 -20.32 -7.35
C LEU A 119 4.49 -18.92 -6.78
N TRP A 120 3.64 -18.48 -5.85
CA TRP A 120 3.78 -17.19 -5.16
C TRP A 120 5.19 -16.98 -4.59
N THR A 121 5.82 -18.07 -4.14
CA THR A 121 7.21 -18.12 -3.63
C THR A 121 8.29 -17.72 -4.64
N ASN A 122 8.01 -17.77 -5.94
CA ASN A 122 8.95 -17.29 -6.97
C ASN A 122 8.94 -15.76 -7.12
N TRP A 123 7.86 -15.12 -6.66
CA TRP A 123 7.59 -13.69 -6.85
C TRP A 123 7.73 -12.89 -5.57
N ALA A 124 7.67 -13.56 -4.44
CA ALA A 124 7.75 -12.93 -3.15
C ALA A 124 8.37 -13.88 -2.13
N THR A 125 9.32 -13.40 -1.36
CA THR A 125 9.91 -14.11 -0.22
C THR A 125 9.35 -13.56 1.07
N PRO A 126 9.12 -14.40 2.11
CA PRO A 126 8.75 -13.92 3.42
C PRO A 126 9.69 -12.81 3.90
N VAL A 127 9.13 -11.77 4.52
CA VAL A 127 9.92 -10.64 5.04
C VAL A 127 10.88 -11.07 6.16
N SER A 128 10.60 -12.19 6.83
CA SER A 128 11.50 -12.82 7.81
C SER A 128 11.36 -14.34 7.85
N THR A 129 12.36 -15.00 8.44
CA THR A 129 12.35 -16.45 8.70
C THR A 129 11.21 -16.86 9.64
N ASP A 130 10.83 -16.01 10.59
CA ASP A 130 9.72 -16.27 11.51
C ASP A 130 8.36 -16.26 10.78
N VAL A 131 8.20 -15.36 9.80
CA VAL A 131 7.03 -15.31 8.91
C VAL A 131 7.01 -16.56 8.03
N ALA A 132 8.16 -16.96 7.46
CA ALA A 132 8.27 -18.19 6.68
C ALA A 132 7.82 -19.42 7.49
N ASN A 133 8.35 -19.59 8.70
CA ASN A 133 8.04 -20.70 9.58
C ASN A 133 6.58 -20.74 10.02
N SER A 134 5.97 -19.57 10.24
CA SER A 134 4.55 -19.47 10.65
C SER A 134 3.60 -19.81 9.51
N LEU A 135 3.95 -19.48 8.26
CA LEU A 135 3.14 -19.75 7.07
C LEU A 135 3.28 -21.20 6.60
N GLU A 136 4.49 -21.78 6.64
CA GLU A 136 4.74 -23.18 6.30
C GLU A 136 4.11 -24.17 7.30
N GLN A 137 3.87 -23.75 8.55
CA GLN A 137 3.15 -24.55 9.55
C GLN A 137 1.62 -24.52 9.37
N MET A 138 1.07 -23.61 8.56
CA MET A 138 -0.38 -23.48 8.32
C MET A 138 -0.88 -24.28 7.12
N ASP A 139 0.02 -24.89 6.34
CA ASP A 139 -0.28 -25.61 5.09
C ASP A 139 -1.15 -26.87 5.30
N GLU A 140 -1.24 -27.41 6.52
CA GLU A 140 -2.13 -28.55 6.79
C GLU A 140 -3.60 -28.16 7.05
N VAL A 141 -3.95 -26.88 7.20
CA VAL A 141 -5.30 -26.49 7.69
C VAL A 141 -6.05 -25.50 6.79
N LEU A 142 -5.42 -24.71 5.91
CA LEU A 142 -6.06 -23.46 5.45
C LEU A 142 -5.94 -23.14 3.95
N ASP A 143 -6.44 -24.03 3.10
CA ASP A 143 -6.61 -23.74 1.66
C ASP A 143 -7.85 -22.85 1.37
N GLU A 144 -8.80 -22.74 2.32
CA GLU A 144 -10.02 -21.92 2.14
C GLU A 144 -10.01 -20.58 2.89
N GLU A 145 -9.41 -20.48 4.08
CA GLU A 145 -9.60 -19.30 4.95
C GLU A 145 -8.78 -18.07 4.52
N TYR A 146 -7.61 -18.26 3.88
CA TYR A 146 -6.83 -17.15 3.32
C TYR A 146 -7.42 -16.56 2.04
N SER A 147 -8.28 -17.30 1.34
CA SER A 147 -9.04 -16.76 0.20
C SER A 147 -10.28 -15.96 0.65
N GLY A 148 -10.80 -16.25 1.86
CA GLY A 148 -12.01 -15.67 2.42
C GLY A 148 -11.79 -14.48 3.36
N LEU A 149 -10.69 -14.45 4.10
CA LEU A 149 -10.25 -13.26 4.81
C LEU A 149 -9.60 -12.34 3.77
N ARG A 150 -10.25 -11.22 3.45
CA ARG A 150 -9.74 -10.14 2.58
C ARG A 150 -8.48 -9.46 3.14
N TYR A 151 -7.63 -10.19 3.85
CA TYR A 151 -6.38 -9.77 4.46
C TYR A 151 -5.26 -9.91 3.42
N ASN A 152 -5.25 -8.96 2.48
CA ASN A 152 -4.16 -8.79 1.53
C ASN A 152 -3.08 -7.91 2.16
N ASP A 153 -2.38 -8.42 3.17
CA ASP A 153 -1.23 -7.72 3.73
C ASP A 153 0.03 -8.04 2.91
N PHE A 154 0.38 -7.14 2.01
CA PHE A 154 1.62 -7.19 1.22
C PHE A 154 2.88 -6.99 2.08
N ASN A 155 2.76 -6.74 3.40
CA ASN A 155 3.90 -6.59 4.31
C ASN A 155 4.45 -7.92 4.84
N LEU A 156 3.84 -9.07 4.52
CA LEU A 156 4.38 -10.39 4.91
C LEU A 156 5.39 -10.94 3.90
N TYR A 157 5.39 -10.41 2.68
CA TYR A 157 6.24 -10.85 1.60
C TYR A 157 6.93 -9.68 0.90
N THR A 158 8.25 -9.76 0.75
CA THR A 158 9.03 -8.87 -0.10
C THR A 158 9.05 -9.42 -1.52
N PRO A 159 8.79 -8.61 -2.56
CA PRO A 159 8.98 -9.08 -3.94
C PRO A 159 10.43 -9.51 -4.18
N THR A 160 10.62 -10.60 -4.94
CA THR A 160 11.96 -11.15 -5.27
C THR A 160 12.68 -10.39 -6.39
N VAL A 161 12.07 -9.32 -6.92
CA VAL A 161 12.53 -8.54 -8.08
C VAL A 161 12.84 -7.10 -7.71
#